data_AF-A0A0C2CKR8-F1
#
_entry.id   AF-A0A0C2CKR8-F1
#
_cell.length_a   1.000
_cell.length_b   1.000
_cell.length_c   1.000
_cell.angle_alpha   90.00
_cell.angle_beta   90.00
_cell.angle_gamma   90.00
#
_symmetry.space_group_name_H-M   'P 1'
#
loop_
_entity.id
_entity.type
_entity.pdbx_description
1 polymer ?
#
loop_
_entity_poly.entity_id
_entity_poly.type
_entity_poly.pdbx_seq_one_letter_code
_entity_poly.pdbx_strand_id
1 'polypeptide(L)'
;MGDVDYYAVLGIGPEAGCGEIEDAYQRAVAETLGPDPSRARMLGKARAVLLDPATRADYDARCVGSAVIEETVAAILQAHQPRLSARRFIQAKWSLVLTALRLREDPS
;
A
#
# COMPACT_ATOMS: atom_id res chain seq x y z
N MET A 1 -1.33 -13.30 -4.31
CA MET A 1 -1.55 -13.35 -2.85
C MET A 1 -0.20 -13.10 -2.25
N GLY A 2 0.05 -11.87 -1.76
CA GLY A 2 1.36 -11.49 -1.24
C GLY A 2 1.78 -12.39 -0.10
N ASP A 3 3.08 -12.62 0.03
CA ASP A 3 3.63 -13.38 1.16
C ASP A 3 3.24 -12.67 2.48
N VAL A 4 2.99 -13.43 3.54
CA VAL A 4 2.61 -12.85 4.84
C VAL A 4 3.76 -11.99 5.36
N ASP A 5 3.47 -10.76 5.79
CA ASP A 5 4.45 -9.87 6.41
C ASP A 5 4.71 -10.29 7.87
N TYR A 6 5.80 -11.01 8.12
CA TYR A 6 6.17 -11.49 9.45
C TYR A 6 6.68 -10.36 10.35
N TYR A 7 7.23 -9.29 9.79
CA TYR A 7 7.64 -8.11 10.55
C TYR A 7 6.41 -7.37 11.07
N ALA A 8 5.40 -7.18 10.23
CA ALA A 8 4.12 -6.60 10.62
C ALA A 8 3.37 -7.48 11.63
N VAL A 9 3.42 -8.81 11.49
CA VAL A 9 2.84 -9.76 12.45
C VAL A 9 3.41 -9.59 13.86
N LEU A 10 4.72 -9.30 13.97
CA LEU A 10 5.37 -9.03 15.26
C LEU A 10 5.38 -7.54 15.65
N GLY A 11 4.97 -6.65 14.75
CA GLY A 11 4.97 -5.20 14.98
C GLY A 11 6.37 -4.60 15.06
N ILE A 12 7.33 -5.12 14.30
CA ILE A 12 8.73 -4.68 14.27
C ILE A 12 9.17 -4.30 12.85
N GLY A 13 10.32 -3.63 12.73
CA GLY A 13 10.92 -3.30 11.44
C GLY A 13 11.86 -4.39 10.90
N PRO A 14 12.23 -4.33 9.60
CA PRO A 14 13.14 -5.29 8.97
C PRO A 14 14.57 -5.19 9.49
N GLU A 15 14.93 -4.12 10.19
CA GLU A 15 16.24 -3.94 10.83
C GLU A 15 16.30 -4.57 12.24
N ALA A 16 15.21 -5.16 12.73
CA ALA A 16 15.12 -5.66 14.09
C ALA A 16 16.15 -6.76 14.38
N GLY A 17 16.83 -6.66 15.52
CA GLY A 17 17.77 -7.66 16.01
C GLY A 17 17.07 -8.87 16.63
N CYS A 18 17.85 -9.93 16.92
CA CYS A 18 17.31 -11.17 17.50
C CYS A 18 16.59 -10.94 18.85
N GLY A 19 17.13 -10.06 19.70
CA GLY A 19 16.50 -9.73 20.98
C GLY A 19 15.14 -9.04 20.80
N GLU A 20 15.07 -8.05 19.90
CA GLU A 20 13.83 -7.33 19.60
C GLU A 20 12.75 -8.25 19.00
N ILE A 21 13.16 -9.22 18.18
CA ILE A 21 12.25 -10.24 17.63
C ILE A 21 11.66 -11.11 18.75
N GLU A 22 12.49 -11.57 19.70
CA GLU A 22 12.04 -12.41 20.80
C GLU A 22 11.11 -11.62 21.74
N ASP A 23 11.48 -10.40 22.11
CA ASP A 23 10.67 -9.51 22.94
C ASP A 23 9.32 -9.21 22.27
N ALA A 24 9.33 -8.99 20.97
CA ALA A 24 8.12 -8.74 20.20
C ALA A 24 7.19 -9.96 20.14
N TYR A 25 7.76 -11.15 19.94
CA TYR A 25 7.01 -12.39 20.01
C TYR A 25 6.34 -12.58 21.38
N GLN A 26 7.10 -12.42 22.47
CA GLN A 26 6.57 -12.61 23.83
C GLN A 26 5.42 -11.63 24.12
N ARG A 27 5.57 -10.37 23.73
CA ARG A 27 4.52 -9.36 23.85
C ARG A 27 3.27 -9.73 23.05
N ALA A 28 3.44 -10.10 21.79
CA ALA A 28 2.33 -10.47 20.91
C ALA A 28 1.58 -11.72 21.39
N VAL A 29 2.29 -12.68 21.98
CA VAL A 29 1.68 -13.86 22.64
C VAL A 29 0.91 -13.44 23.89
N ALA A 30 1.47 -12.57 24.74
CA ALA A 30 0.79 -12.09 25.93
C ALA A 30 -0.48 -11.27 25.62
N GLU A 31 -0.47 -10.50 24.53
CA GLU A 31 -1.61 -9.73 24.03
C GLU A 31 -2.69 -10.60 23.36
N THR A 32 -2.38 -11.85 23.04
CA THR A 32 -3.35 -12.78 22.45
C THR A 32 -4.30 -13.28 23.55
N LEU A 33 -5.32 -12.47 23.85
CA LEU A 33 -6.38 -12.74 24.82
C LEU A 33 -7.34 -13.82 24.27
N GLY A 34 -6.90 -15.08 24.28
CA GLY A 34 -7.75 -16.23 23.99
C GLY A 34 -7.08 -17.33 23.17
N PRO A 35 -7.69 -18.52 23.09
CA PRO A 35 -7.17 -19.65 22.33
C PRO A 35 -7.48 -19.46 20.84
N ASP A 36 -6.92 -18.44 20.19
CA ASP A 36 -6.86 -18.42 18.73
C ASP A 36 -5.62 -19.20 18.28
N PRO A 37 -5.76 -20.51 17.97
CA PRO A 37 -4.64 -21.32 17.53
C PRO A 37 -4.05 -20.82 16.22
N SER A 38 -4.81 -20.08 15.40
CA SER A 38 -4.34 -19.57 14.11
C SER A 38 -3.36 -18.42 14.32
N ARG A 39 -3.70 -17.45 15.18
CA ARG A 39 -2.81 -16.36 15.55
C ARG A 39 -1.56 -16.86 16.27
N ALA A 40 -1.70 -17.79 17.21
CA ALA A 40 -0.55 -18.38 17.90
C ALA A 40 0.42 -19.09 16.93
N ARG A 41 -0.12 -19.85 15.97
CA ARG A 41 0.68 -20.48 14.90
C ARG A 41 1.38 -19.45 14.01
N MET A 42 0.69 -18.37 13.67
CA MET A 42 1.25 -17.29 12.84
C MET A 42 2.40 -16.58 13.55
N LEU A 43 2.24 -16.25 14.84
CA LEU A 43 3.31 -15.68 15.67
C LEU A 43 4.50 -16.63 15.79
N GLY A 44 4.25 -17.92 16.02
CA GLY A 44 5.30 -18.93 16.07
C GLY A 44 6.07 -19.06 14.75
N LYS A 45 5.36 -19.01 13.62
CA LYS A 45 5.98 -19.03 12.29
C LYS A 45 6.81 -17.77 12.01
N ALA A 46 6.28 -16.60 12.36
CA ALA A 46 6.99 -15.33 12.22
C ALA A 46 8.31 -15.35 13.00
N ARG A 47 8.25 -15.75 14.29
CA ARG A 47 9.44 -15.93 15.12
C ARG A 47 10.44 -16.90 14.51
N ALA A 48 9.98 -18.07 14.06
CA ALA A 48 10.85 -19.11 13.52
C ALA A 48 11.60 -18.65 12.26
N VAL A 49 10.92 -17.92 11.38
CA VAL A 49 11.53 -17.39 10.14
C VAL A 49 12.47 -16.22 10.43
N LEU A 50 12.15 -15.34 11.37
CA LEU A 50 12.93 -14.12 11.60
C LEU A 50 14.14 -14.33 12.53
N LEU A 51 14.13 -15.36 13.39
CA LEU A 51 15.27 -15.65 14.28
C LEU A 51 16.40 -16.41 13.60
N ASP A 52 16.11 -17.26 12.62
CA ASP A 52 17.15 -17.98 11.89
C ASP A 52 17.66 -17.11 10.71
N PRO A 53 18.94 -16.73 10.67
CA PRO A 53 19.45 -15.78 9.67
C PRO A 53 19.29 -16.25 8.22
N ALA A 54 19.42 -17.56 7.97
CA ALA A 54 19.30 -18.11 6.62
C ALA A 54 17.85 -18.04 6.13
N THR A 55 16.89 -18.48 6.95
CA THR A 55 15.47 -18.42 6.62
C THR A 55 14.95 -16.98 6.54
N ARG A 56 15.50 -16.05 7.34
CA ARG A 56 15.22 -14.61 7.24
C ARG A 56 15.71 -14.04 5.92
N ALA A 57 16.94 -14.33 5.52
CA ALA A 57 17.48 -13.87 4.24
C ALA A 57 16.66 -14.41 3.05
N ASP A 58 16.28 -15.69 3.09
CA ASP A 58 15.42 -16.30 2.07
C ASP A 58 14.04 -15.64 2.03
N TYR A 59 13.49 -15.29 3.18
CA TYR A 59 12.22 -14.58 3.30
C TYR A 59 12.31 -13.16 2.71
N ASP A 60 13.33 -12.40 3.11
CA ASP A 60 13.56 -11.03 2.63
C ASP A 60 13.76 -11.00 1.11
N ALA A 61 14.49 -11.98 0.55
CA ALA A 61 14.67 -12.12 -0.89
C ALA A 61 13.35 -12.35 -1.64
N ARG A 62 12.44 -13.16 -1.09
CA ARG A 62 11.10 -13.38 -1.68
C ARG A 62 10.25 -12.11 -1.60
N CYS A 63 10.29 -11.39 -0.48
CA CYS A 63 9.56 -10.14 -0.31
C CYS A 63 10.01 -9.08 -1.33
N VAL A 64 11.32 -8.89 -1.51
CA VAL A 64 11.87 -7.98 -2.51
C VAL A 64 11.46 -8.40 -3.92
N GLY A 65 11.57 -9.70 -4.25
CA GLY A 65 11.15 -10.22 -5.56
C GLY A 65 9.67 -9.94 -5.86
N SER A 66 8.78 -10.15 -4.87
CA SER A 66 7.36 -9.83 -5.01
C SER A 66 7.12 -8.34 -5.25
N ALA A 67 7.79 -7.47 -4.49
CA ALA A 67 7.64 -6.01 -4.64
C ALA A 67 8.07 -5.53 -6.04
N VAL A 68 9.18 -6.05 -6.59
CA VAL A 68 9.65 -5.71 -7.94
C VAL A 68 8.65 -6.16 -9.01
N ILE A 69 8.06 -7.35 -8.85
CA ILE A 69 7.03 -7.84 -9.77
C ILE A 69 5.79 -6.94 -9.72
N GLU A 70 5.33 -6.58 -8.53
CA GLU A 70 4.16 -5.71 -8.35
C GLU A 70 4.38 -4.31 -8.94
N GLU A 71 5.57 -3.72 -8.73
CA GLU A 71 5.96 -2.45 -9.34
C GLU A 71 5.99 -2.54 -10.88
N THR A 72 6.57 -3.62 -11.41
CA THR A 72 6.64 -3.84 -12.86
C THR A 72 5.25 -3.98 -13.48
N VAL A 73 4.36 -4.75 -12.84
CA VAL A 73 2.98 -4.90 -13.27
C VAL A 73 2.26 -3.55 -13.25
N ALA A 74 2.44 -2.75 -12.19
CA ALA A 74 1.87 -1.42 -12.10
C ALA A 74 2.37 -0.50 -13.24
N ALA A 75 3.67 -0.52 -13.54
CA ALA A 75 4.25 0.24 -14.64
C ALA A 75 3.73 -0.18 -16.02
N ILE A 76 3.59 -1.49 -16.26
CA ILE A 76 3.01 -2.03 -17.52
C ILE A 76 1.56 -1.57 -17.66
N LEU A 77 0.75 -1.69 -16.60
CA LEU A 77 -0.64 -1.24 -16.62
C LEU A 77 -0.73 0.27 -16.88
N GLN A 78 0.10 1.08 -16.23
CA GLN A 78 0.16 2.52 -16.45
C GLN A 78 0.53 2.88 -17.90
N ALA A 79 1.51 2.20 -18.48
CA ALA A 79 1.93 2.41 -19.86
C ALA A 79 0.86 1.95 -20.87
N HIS A 80 0.10 0.92 -20.54
CA HIS A 80 -0.94 0.36 -21.40
C HIS A 80 -2.30 1.08 -21.28
N GLN A 81 -2.50 1.95 -20.29
CA GLN A 81 -3.65 2.84 -20.31
C GLN A 81 -3.47 3.84 -21.47
N PRO A 82 -4.35 3.82 -22.51
CA PRO A 82 -4.36 4.90 -23.48
C PRO A 82 -4.57 6.21 -22.71
N ARG A 83 -3.89 7.29 -23.10
CA ARG A 83 -4.03 8.63 -22.50
C ARG A 83 -5.49 9.11 -22.56
N LEU A 84 -6.37 8.61 -21.70
CA LEU A 84 -7.80 8.92 -21.65
C LEU A 84 -8.07 10.23 -20.91
N SER A 85 -7.28 11.28 -21.21
CA SER A 85 -7.50 12.61 -20.64
C SER A 85 -6.97 13.77 -21.49
N ALA A 86 -6.59 13.55 -22.75
CA ALA A 86 -6.02 14.62 -23.59
C ALA A 86 -6.86 15.10 -24.79
N ARG A 87 -8.12 14.64 -24.96
CA ARG A 87 -8.99 15.18 -26.03
C ARG A 87 -10.47 15.20 -25.64
N ARG A 88 -10.93 16.39 -25.23
CA ARG A 88 -12.21 17.07 -25.52
C ARG A 88 -12.76 17.79 -24.29
N PHE A 89 -12.25 18.99 -24.02
CA PHE A 89 -13.05 20.09 -23.47
C PHE A 89 -12.39 21.43 -23.83
N ILE A 90 -12.37 21.73 -25.13
CA ILE A 90 -12.29 23.12 -25.60
C ILE A 90 -13.50 23.30 -26.50
N GLN A 91 -14.41 24.18 -26.06
CA GLN A 91 -15.34 25.00 -26.83
C GLN A 91 -16.82 24.88 -26.43
N ALA A 92 -17.16 25.56 -25.34
CA ALA A 92 -18.44 26.23 -25.02
C ALA A 92 -18.26 26.72 -23.56
N LYS A 93 -18.38 27.98 -23.17
CA LYS A 93 -19.26 29.03 -23.64
C LYS A 93 -18.85 30.34 -22.94
N TRP A 94 -18.06 31.19 -23.60
CA TRP A 94 -17.85 32.58 -23.19
C TRP A 94 -19.08 33.42 -23.57
N SER A 95 -20.22 33.21 -22.91
CA SER A 95 -21.44 34.01 -23.19
C SER A 95 -22.20 34.38 -21.92
N LEU A 96 -21.51 34.98 -20.94
CA LEU A 96 -22.14 35.61 -19.78
C LEU A 96 -21.54 36.99 -19.44
N VAL A 97 -21.07 37.74 -20.44
CA VAL A 97 -20.70 39.17 -20.26
C VAL A 97 -21.37 40.10 -21.30
N LEU A 98 -21.97 39.59 -22.37
CA LEU A 98 -22.63 40.43 -23.39
C LEU A 98 -24.16 40.52 -23.31
N THR A 99 -24.79 39.98 -22.25
CA THR A 99 -26.24 40.16 -21.98
C THR A 99 -26.53 41.13 -20.84
N ALA A 100 -25.51 41.62 -20.12
CA ALA A 100 -25.67 42.63 -19.06
C ALA A 100 -25.43 44.08 -19.55
N LEU A 101 -25.03 44.28 -20.80
CA LEU A 101 -24.82 45.60 -21.41
C LEU A 101 -25.87 45.98 -22.46
N ARG A 102 -26.95 45.20 -22.59
CA ARG A 102 -28.06 45.47 -23.52
C ARG A 102 -29.39 45.81 -22.85
N LEU A 103 -29.37 46.02 -21.53
CA LEU A 103 -30.52 46.49 -20.72
C LEU A 103 -30.23 47.85 -20.07
N ARG A 104 -29.27 48.63 -20.61
CA ARG A 104 -28.93 49.96 -20.09
C ARG A 104 -29.01 51.09 -21.12
N GLU A 105 -29.49 50.82 -22.34
CA GLU A 105 -29.77 51.83 -23.35
C GLU A 105 -31.02 51.41 -24.13
N ASP A 106 -32.21 51.74 -23.62
CA ASP A 106 -33.04 52.74 -24.28
C ASP A 106 -34.31 53.13 -23.47
N PRO A 107 -34.77 54.39 -23.64
CA PRO A 107 -35.69 55.09 -22.76
C PRO A 107 -37.16 54.95 -23.17
N SER A 108 -38.07 55.19 -22.21
CA SER A 108 -39.45 55.63 -22.46
C SER A 108 -39.69 56.94 -21.73
#